data_AF-A0A519Y946-F1
#
_entry.id   AF-A0A519Y946-F1
#
_cell.length_a   1.000
_cell.length_b   1.000
_cell.length_c   1.000
_cell.angle_alpha   90.00
_cell.angle_beta   90.00
_cell.angle_gamma   90.00
#
_symmetry.space_group_name_H-M   'P 1'
#
loop_
_entity.id
_entity.type
_entity.pdbx_description
1 polymer ?
#
loop_
_entity_poly.entity_id
_entity_poly.type
_entity_poly.pdbx_seq_one_letter_code
_entity_poly.pdbx_strand_id
1 'polypeptide(L)'
;MHLNTDPIEPPRKPCIRDMHQLTTTLLIPALVQLVPLDELHRRAQEICITHPQYREEVPLVLEWEAQRRQYLSQGLRLSISARVA
;
A
#
# COMPACT_ATOMS: atom_id res chain seq x y z
N MET A 1 15.96 -6.16 -31.66
CA MET A 1 15.28 -5.92 -30.38
C MET A 1 15.95 -6.80 -29.34
N HIS A 2 16.75 -6.24 -28.43
CA HIS A 2 17.23 -6.99 -27.27
C HIS A 2 16.09 -6.99 -26.25
N LEU A 3 15.42 -8.13 -26.05
CA LEU A 3 14.61 -8.33 -24.86
C LEU A 3 15.58 -8.41 -23.69
N ASN A 4 15.44 -7.51 -22.72
CA ASN A 4 16.18 -7.57 -21.46
C ASN A 4 15.79 -8.87 -20.74
N THR A 5 16.58 -9.93 -20.95
CA THR A 5 16.56 -11.15 -20.15
C THR A 5 17.40 -10.93 -18.90
N ASP A 6 17.11 -9.88 -18.14
CA ASP A 6 17.71 -9.72 -16.83
C ASP A 6 17.18 -10.87 -15.94
N PRO A 7 18.05 -11.54 -15.16
CA PRO A 7 17.61 -12.63 -14.31
C PRO A 7 16.57 -12.08 -13.31
N ILE A 8 15.37 -12.66 -13.37
CA ILE A 8 14.32 -12.38 -12.38
C ILE A 8 14.87 -12.85 -11.04
N GLU A 9 15.24 -11.90 -10.16
CA GLU A 9 15.66 -12.25 -8.81
C GLU A 9 14.56 -13.08 -8.14
N PRO A 10 14.92 -14.17 -7.44
CA PRO A 10 13.93 -15.00 -6.78
C PRO A 10 13.19 -14.18 -5.73
N PRO A 11 11.88 -14.42 -5.54
CA PRO A 11 11.09 -13.72 -4.53
C PRO A 11 11.74 -13.89 -3.16
N ARG A 12 11.92 -12.76 -2.47
CA ARG A 12 12.53 -12.74 -1.14
C ARG A 12 11.44 -12.84 -0.09
N LYS A 13 11.80 -13.22 1.13
CA LYS A 13 10.86 -13.11 2.25
C LYS A 13 10.82 -11.65 2.72
N PRO A 14 9.63 -11.10 3.01
CA PRO A 14 9.54 -9.75 3.56
C PRO A 14 10.34 -9.68 4.86
N CYS A 15 11.11 -8.61 5.02
CA CYS A 15 12.00 -8.46 6.16
C CYS A 15 11.67 -7.19 6.98
N ILE A 16 11.78 -7.32 8.31
CA ILE A 16 11.41 -6.24 9.25
C ILE A 16 12.28 -4.99 9.04
N ARG A 17 13.55 -5.19 8.67
CA ARG A 17 14.50 -4.10 8.42
C ARG A 17 14.05 -3.24 7.25
N ASP A 18 13.73 -3.88 6.13
CA ASP A 18 13.32 -3.20 4.90
C ASP A 18 11.94 -2.56 5.09
N MET A 19 11.04 -3.22 5.82
CA MET A 19 9.74 -2.65 6.21
C MET A 19 9.91 -1.37 7.05
N HIS A 20 10.80 -1.40 8.04
CA HIS A 20 11.09 -0.23 8.87
C HIS A 20 11.67 0.91 8.03
N GLN A 21 12.63 0.63 7.14
CA GLN A 21 13.20 1.64 6.26
C GLN A 21 12.15 2.22 5.29
N LEU A 22 11.36 1.35 4.65
CA LEU A 22 10.29 1.74 3.74
C LEU A 22 9.31 2.70 4.41
N THR A 23 8.82 2.36 5.61
CA THR A 23 7.81 3.14 6.34
C THR A 23 8.37 4.40 7.00
N THR A 24 9.69 4.50 7.22
CA THR A 24 10.29 5.71 7.79
C THR A 24 10.77 6.71 6.73
N THR A 25 11.03 6.25 5.50
CA THR A 25 11.67 7.08 4.47
C THR A 25 10.78 7.34 3.26
N LEU A 26 10.18 6.31 2.67
CA LEU A 26 9.48 6.42 1.38
C LEU A 26 7.95 6.44 1.52
N LEU A 27 7.42 5.60 2.40
CA LEU A 27 6.00 5.43 2.71
C LEU A 27 5.71 5.83 4.16
N ILE A 28 6.02 7.09 4.47
CA ILE A 28 5.80 7.67 5.81
C ILE A 28 4.31 7.54 6.18
N PRO A 29 3.93 7.17 7.42
CA PRO A 29 2.53 6.97 7.80
C PRO A 29 1.62 8.15 7.47
N ALA A 30 2.10 9.39 7.64
CA ALA A 30 1.34 10.58 7.27
C ALA A 30 1.01 10.63 5.78
N LEU A 31 1.95 10.25 4.91
CA LEU A 31 1.72 10.18 3.46
C LEU A 31 0.72 9.08 3.13
N VAL A 32 0.93 7.87 3.66
CA VAL A 32 0.09 6.70 3.40
C VAL A 32 -1.38 6.96 3.78
N GLN A 33 -1.62 7.65 4.89
CA GLN A 33 -2.97 7.87 5.42
C GLN A 33 -3.72 9.04 4.75
N LEU A 34 -3.01 10.02 4.21
CA LEU A 34 -3.63 11.24 3.65
C LEU A 34 -3.84 11.17 2.14
N VAL A 35 -3.02 10.40 1.43
CA VAL A 35 -3.05 10.32 -0.04
C VAL A 35 -4.19 9.39 -0.51
N PRO A 36 -4.90 9.67 -1.61
CA PRO A 36 -5.87 8.74 -2.20
C PRO A 36 -5.26 7.36 -2.51
N LEU A 37 -6.05 6.28 -2.44
CA LEU A 37 -5.52 4.92 -2.64
C LEU A 37 -4.87 4.75 -4.02
N ASP A 38 -5.43 5.34 -5.07
CA ASP A 38 -4.90 5.24 -6.43
C ASP A 38 -3.52 5.90 -6.57
N GLU A 39 -3.34 7.05 -5.92
CA GLU A 39 -2.05 7.75 -5.92
C GLU A 39 -1.02 7.00 -5.06
N LEU A 40 -1.45 6.39 -3.96
CA LEU A 40 -0.61 5.51 -3.15
C LEU A 40 -0.16 4.28 -3.95
N HIS A 41 -1.06 3.66 -4.72
CA HIS A 41 -0.72 2.54 -5.61
C HIS A 41 0.30 2.92 -6.66
N ARG A 42 0.12 4.08 -7.31
CA ARG A 42 1.09 4.57 -8.30
C ARG A 42 2.46 4.78 -7.68
N ARG A 43 2.52 5.43 -6.52
CA ARG A 43 3.78 5.69 -5.81
C ARG A 43 4.45 4.38 -5.34
N ALA A 44 3.66 3.41 -4.91
CA ALA A 44 4.13 2.06 -4.60
C ALA A 44 4.75 1.36 -5.82
N GLN A 45 4.15 1.47 -6.99
CA GLN A 45 4.72 0.94 -8.23
C GLN A 45 6.05 1.61 -8.58
N GLU A 46 6.12 2.94 -8.46
CA GLU A 46 7.36 3.70 -8.68
C GLU A 46 8.47 3.24 -7.72
N ILE A 47 8.16 3.03 -6.43
CA ILE A 47 9.10 2.49 -5.44
C ILE A 47 9.57 1.08 -5.81
N CYS A 48 8.69 0.18 -6.25
CA CYS A 48 9.08 -1.18 -6.66
C CYS A 48 10.01 -1.20 -7.90
N ILE A 49 9.96 -0.15 -8.72
CA ILE A 49 10.83 0.04 -9.88
C ILE A 49 12.17 0.64 -9.45
N THR A 50 12.17 1.70 -8.64
CA THR A 50 13.39 2.42 -8.22
C THR A 50 14.16 1.70 -7.11
N HIS A 51 13.46 0.95 -6.27
CA HIS A 51 13.99 0.24 -5.10
C HIS A 51 13.47 -1.21 -5.08
N PRO A 52 14.04 -2.10 -5.92
CA PRO A 52 13.62 -3.49 -6.02
C PRO A 52 13.63 -4.25 -4.69
N GLN A 53 14.45 -3.82 -3.72
CA GLN A 53 14.52 -4.44 -2.40
C GLN A 53 13.21 -4.37 -1.59
N TYR A 54 12.30 -3.42 -1.90
CA TYR A 54 11.05 -3.23 -1.17
C TYR A 54 9.83 -3.92 -1.81
N ARG A 55 10.04 -4.72 -2.86
CA ARG A 55 8.94 -5.34 -3.64
C ARG A 55 8.04 -6.24 -2.79
N GLU A 56 8.57 -6.84 -1.74
CA GLU A 56 7.84 -7.77 -0.87
C GLU A 56 7.11 -7.01 0.26
N GLU A 57 7.63 -5.87 0.70
CA GLU A 57 7.11 -5.06 1.80
C GLU A 57 6.01 -4.09 1.34
N VAL A 58 6.17 -3.50 0.16
CA VAL A 58 5.20 -2.56 -0.43
C VAL A 58 3.76 -3.11 -0.47
N PRO A 59 3.48 -4.34 -0.94
CA PRO A 59 2.12 -4.86 -0.96
C PRO A 59 1.51 -4.98 0.44
N LEU A 60 2.31 -5.31 1.46
CA LEU A 60 1.82 -5.41 2.85
C LEU A 60 1.33 -4.06 3.37
N VAL A 61 2.02 -2.97 3.02
CA VAL A 61 1.61 -1.61 3.39
C VAL A 61 0.29 -1.24 2.70
N LEU A 62 0.14 -1.59 1.42
CA LEU A 62 -1.07 -1.32 0.65
C LEU A 62 -2.28 -2.10 1.18
N GLU A 63 -2.10 -3.40 1.44
CA GLU A 63 -3.14 -4.27 2.00
C GLU A 63 -3.62 -3.75 3.36
N TRP A 64 -2.69 -3.38 4.24
CA TRP A 64 -3.02 -2.84 5.55
C TRP A 64 -3.79 -1.52 5.44
N GLU A 65 -3.36 -0.60 4.57
CA GLU A 65 -4.04 0.69 4.44
C GLU A 65 -5.42 0.54 3.77
N ALA A 66 -5.56 -0.35 2.80
CA ALA A 66 -6.86 -0.69 2.21
C ALA A 66 -7.81 -1.26 3.27
N GLN A 67 -7.35 -2.22 4.07
CA GLN A 67 -8.12 -2.79 5.17
C GLN A 67 -8.48 -1.73 6.23
N ARG A 68 -7.53 -0.86 6.59
CA ARG A 68 -7.75 0.24 7.54
C ARG A 68 -8.82 1.20 7.03
N ARG A 69 -8.75 1.63 5.77
CA ARG A 69 -9.78 2.50 5.16
C ARG A 69 -11.13 1.83 5.12
N GLN A 70 -11.18 0.55 4.75
CA GLN A 70 -12.41 -0.22 4.76
C GLN A 70 -13.02 -0.26 6.16
N TYR A 71 -12.23 -0.55 7.20
CA TYR A 71 -12.67 -0.56 8.59
C TYR A 71 -13.20 0.82 9.04
N LEU A 72 -12.49 1.90 8.72
CA LEU A 72 -12.91 3.26 9.09
C LEU A 72 -14.15 3.73 8.31
N SER A 73 -14.30 3.31 7.05
CA SER A 73 -15.47 3.63 6.22
C SER A 73 -16.76 2.93 6.65
N GLN A 74 -16.66 1.82 7.39
CA GLN A 74 -17.82 1.06 7.88
C GLN A 74 -18.62 1.80 8.99
N GLY A 75 -18.17 2.99 9.41
CA GLY A 75 -18.68 3.74 10.55
C GLY A 75 -19.72 4.83 10.29
N LEU A 76 -20.35 4.93 9.12
CA LEU A 76 -21.50 5.83 8.89
C LEU A 76 -22.63 5.11 8.15
N ARG A 77 -23.24 4.12 8.81
CA ARG A 77 -24.57 3.64 8.41
C ARG A 77 -25.60 4.65 8.90
N LEU A 78 -26.04 5.56 8.03
CA LEU A 78 -27.20 6.41 8.29
C LEU A 78 -28.43 5.52 8.48
N SER A 79 -28.83 5.27 9.72
CA SER A 79 -30.10 4.64 10.03
C SER A 79 -31.22 5.66 9.79
N ILE A 80 -31.74 5.69 8.56
CA ILE A 80 -32.96 6.45 8.27
C ILE A 80 -34.11 5.73 8.99
N SER A 81 -34.42 6.18 10.20
CA SER A 81 -35.63 5.75 10.92
C SER A 81 -36.83 6.41 10.27
N ALA A 82 -37.37 5.77 9.24
CA ALA A 82 -38.67 6.14 8.70
C ALA A 82 -39.75 5.71 9.71
N ARG A 83 -40.12 6.62 10.62
CA ARG A 83 -41.44 6.56 11.26
C ARG A 83 -42.45 7.00 10.21
N VAL A 84 -43.03 6.04 9.50
CA VAL A 84 -44.27 6.28 8.76
C VAL A 84 -45.41 6.14 9.77
N ALA A 85 -46.12 7.25 9.94
CA ALA A 85 -47.28 7.41 10.81
C ALA A 85 -48.51 6.64 10.28
#